data_AF-A0A3S3HEH4-F1
#
_entry.id   AF-A0A3S3HEH4-F1
#
_cell.length_a   1.000
_cell.length_b   1.000
_cell.length_c   1.000
_cell.angle_alpha   90.00
_cell.angle_beta   90.00
_cell.angle_gamma   90.00
#
_symmetry.space_group_name_H-M   'P 1'
#
loop_
_entity.id
_entity.type
_entity.pdbx_description
1 polymer ?
#
loop_
_entity_poly.entity_id
_entity_poly.type
_entity_poly.pdbx_seq_one_letter_code
_entity_poly.pdbx_strand_id
1 'polypeptide(L)'
;MGTTGLKAMQAPLKEAYRDDASRALVTLRAKGSIDDQSIACKVETGRALAVAGLHPATGGSGLELCSGDMLLEALVACAGVTLKAVATALEFKLGAATVEAEGDLDFRGTLGVAKDAPVGFRAIRLTFGLDTDEPQERVDALLKLTERYCVVFQTINTRPELTVSAQR
;
A
#
# COMPACT_ATOMS: atom_id res chain seq x y z
N MET A 1 -5.82 -3.88 25.15
CA MET A 1 -4.80 -3.14 25.93
C MET A 1 -5.37 -1.76 26.31
N GLY A 2 -5.16 -1.30 27.55
CA GLY A 2 -5.62 0.02 28.01
C GLY A 2 -4.61 1.14 27.78
N THR A 3 -5.03 2.40 27.96
CA THR A 3 -4.23 3.62 27.69
C THR A 3 -2.85 3.62 28.37
N THR A 4 -2.76 3.18 29.62
CA THR A 4 -1.49 3.12 30.37
C THR A 4 -0.52 2.12 29.76
N GLY A 5 -1.01 0.96 29.30
CA GLY A 5 -0.20 -0.06 28.64
C GLY A 5 0.35 0.43 27.30
N LEU A 6 -0.48 1.07 26.48
CA LEU A 6 -0.06 1.62 25.19
C LEU A 6 1.02 2.71 25.36
N LYS A 7 0.84 3.62 26.34
CA LYS A 7 1.84 4.65 26.64
C LYS A 7 3.18 4.04 27.07
N ALA A 8 3.15 2.98 27.89
CA ALA A 8 4.37 2.28 28.32
C ALA A 8 5.10 1.63 27.13
N MET A 9 4.37 1.03 26.18
CA MET A 9 4.96 0.45 24.97
C MET A 9 5.55 1.49 24.02
N GLN A 10 4.87 2.63 23.85
CA GLN A 10 5.31 3.67 22.92
C GLN A 10 6.45 4.52 23.46
N ALA A 11 6.60 4.67 24.79
CA ALA A 11 7.64 5.49 25.39
C ALA A 11 9.06 5.20 24.86
N PRO A 12 9.56 3.94 24.89
CA PRO A 12 10.90 3.63 24.37
C PRO A 12 11.02 3.81 22.85
N LEU A 13 9.94 3.57 22.08
CA LEU A 13 9.93 3.84 20.63
C LEU A 13 10.07 5.34 20.34
N LYS A 14 9.33 6.17 21.08
CA LYS A 14 9.39 7.63 20.93
C LYS A 14 10.77 8.19 21.28
N GLU A 15 11.41 7.66 22.32
CA GLU A 15 12.79 8.02 22.69
C GLU A 15 13.77 7.64 21.58
N ALA A 16 13.75 6.38 21.13
CA ALA A 16 14.60 5.89 20.05
C ALA A 16 14.48 6.72 18.75
N TYR A 17 13.27 7.19 18.42
CA TYR A 17 13.03 8.00 17.22
C TYR A 17 13.44 9.47 17.36
N ARG A 18 13.55 9.99 18.59
CA ARG A 18 14.16 11.31 18.83
C ARG A 18 15.67 11.25 18.68
N ASP A 19 16.27 10.16 19.16
CA ASP A 19 17.73 9.96 19.12
C ASP A 19 18.22 9.66 17.70
N ASP A 20 17.50 8.79 16.97
CA ASP A 20 17.79 8.45 15.58
C ASP A 20 16.53 8.36 14.73
N ALA A 21 16.33 9.39 13.90
CA ALA A 21 15.18 9.52 13.02
C ALA A 21 15.06 8.39 11.98
N SER A 22 16.18 7.77 11.56
CA SER A 22 16.16 6.72 10.52
C SER A 22 15.41 5.48 10.98
N ARG A 23 15.39 5.21 12.30
CA ARG A 23 14.69 4.07 12.91
C ARG A 23 13.17 4.16 12.82
N ALA A 24 12.63 5.35 12.51
CA ALA A 24 11.21 5.57 12.31
C ALA A 24 10.76 5.41 10.84
N LEU A 25 11.72 5.22 9.92
CA LEU A 25 11.44 5.02 8.50
C LEU A 25 11.15 3.54 8.24
N VAL A 26 9.93 3.25 7.78
CA VAL A 26 9.46 1.90 7.51
C VAL A 26 8.94 1.80 6.08
N THR A 27 9.34 0.76 5.37
CA THR A 27 8.82 0.41 4.05
C THR A 27 7.83 -0.75 4.19
N LEU A 28 6.56 -0.48 3.89
CA LEU A 28 5.50 -1.48 3.79
C LEU A 28 5.48 -2.08 2.38
N ARG A 29 5.04 -3.34 2.24
CA ARG A 29 5.15 -4.11 0.99
C ARG A 29 3.90 -4.94 0.73
N ALA A 30 3.45 -4.97 -0.53
CA ALA A 30 2.40 -5.87 -0.99
C ALA A 30 2.74 -6.46 -2.36
N LYS A 31 2.27 -7.68 -2.63
CA LYS A 31 2.50 -8.39 -3.90
C LYS A 31 1.23 -9.10 -4.37
N GLY A 32 1.06 -9.13 -5.69
CA GLY A 32 -0.02 -9.86 -6.36
C GLY A 32 0.47 -10.53 -7.64
N SER A 33 -0.25 -11.57 -8.05
CA SER A 33 -0.04 -12.29 -9.30
C SER A 33 -1.28 -12.23 -10.19
N ILE A 34 -1.06 -12.22 -11.50
CA ILE A 34 -2.09 -12.19 -12.52
C ILE A 34 -1.86 -13.36 -13.45
N ASP A 35 -2.90 -14.14 -13.74
CA ASP A 35 -2.84 -15.26 -14.69
C ASP A 35 -3.40 -14.90 -16.08
N ASP A 36 -3.15 -15.78 -17.04
CA ASP A 36 -3.60 -15.61 -18.42
C ASP A 36 -5.09 -15.93 -18.60
N GLN A 37 -5.68 -16.73 -17.70
CA GLN A 37 -7.00 -17.34 -17.84
C GLN A 37 -8.18 -16.47 -17.36
N SER A 38 -7.95 -15.47 -16.50
CA SER A 38 -9.03 -14.68 -15.90
C SER A 38 -8.70 -13.20 -15.71
N ILE A 39 -9.72 -12.33 -15.66
CA ILE A 39 -9.57 -10.92 -15.26
C ILE A 39 -9.61 -10.84 -13.73
N ALA A 40 -8.54 -11.32 -13.10
CA ALA A 40 -8.38 -11.32 -11.65
C ALA A 40 -6.91 -11.10 -11.26
N CYS A 41 -6.70 -10.43 -10.13
CA CYS A 41 -5.39 -10.35 -9.47
C CYS A 41 -5.49 -11.11 -8.14
N LYS A 42 -4.61 -12.09 -7.94
CA LYS A 42 -4.47 -12.82 -6.69
C LYS A 42 -3.47 -12.08 -5.82
N VAL A 43 -3.97 -11.42 -4.79
CA VAL A 43 -3.17 -10.84 -3.72
C VAL A 43 -3.06 -11.80 -2.55
N GLU A 44 -1.93 -11.79 -1.85
CA GLU A 44 -1.68 -12.60 -0.65
C GLU A 44 -2.41 -12.04 0.58
N THR A 45 -3.69 -11.75 0.44
CA THR A 45 -4.54 -11.34 1.57
C THR A 45 -5.09 -12.61 2.21
N GLY A 46 -4.74 -12.90 3.46
CA GLY A 46 -5.35 -14.00 4.20
C GLY A 46 -6.87 -13.86 4.20
N ARG A 47 -7.61 -14.74 3.50
CA ARG A 47 -9.07 -14.68 3.27
C ARG A 47 -9.95 -14.90 4.53
N ALA A 48 -9.43 -14.64 5.73
CA ALA A 48 -10.16 -14.77 6.99
C ALA A 48 -10.71 -13.41 7.47
N LEU A 49 -11.61 -13.43 8.46
CA LEU A 49 -11.99 -12.22 9.20
C LEU A 49 -10.71 -11.56 9.74
N ALA A 50 -10.44 -10.35 9.28
CA ALA A 50 -9.24 -9.61 9.63
C ALA A 50 -9.51 -8.59 10.73
N VAL A 51 -8.69 -8.60 11.77
CA VAL A 51 -8.64 -7.55 12.79
C VAL A 51 -7.44 -6.66 12.47
N ALA A 52 -7.68 -5.35 12.34
CA ALA A 52 -6.62 -4.36 12.13
C ALA A 52 -6.13 -3.81 13.48
N GLY A 53 -4.82 -3.58 13.58
CA GLY A 53 -4.17 -3.07 14.77
C GLY A 53 -3.09 -2.05 14.46
N LEU A 54 -2.42 -1.57 15.51
CA LEU A 54 -1.26 -0.70 15.35
C LEU A 54 -0.11 -1.47 14.68
N HIS A 55 0.69 -0.76 13.90
CA HIS A 55 1.95 -1.33 13.40
C HIS A 55 2.92 -1.53 14.58
N PRO A 56 3.81 -2.56 14.59
CA PRO A 56 4.79 -2.76 15.66
C PRO A 56 5.65 -1.52 15.97
N ALA A 57 6.03 -0.76 14.94
CA ALA A 57 6.74 0.52 15.06
C ALA A 57 5.95 1.63 15.80
N THR A 58 4.66 1.39 16.09
CA THR A 58 3.79 2.28 16.86
C THR A 58 3.25 1.63 18.14
N GLY A 59 3.82 0.49 18.54
CA GLY A 59 3.42 -0.25 19.75
C GLY A 59 2.33 -1.31 19.51
N GLY A 60 2.16 -1.76 18.26
CA GLY A 60 1.31 -2.90 17.94
C GLY A 60 1.93 -4.24 18.30
N SER A 61 1.09 -5.27 18.42
CA SER A 61 1.53 -6.63 18.75
C SER A 61 2.14 -7.37 17.55
N GLY A 62 1.79 -6.95 16.32
CA GLY A 62 2.12 -7.66 15.08
C GLY A 62 1.21 -8.85 14.77
N LEU A 63 0.21 -9.13 15.62
CA LEU A 63 -0.78 -10.19 15.39
C LEU A 63 -1.96 -9.72 14.53
N GLU A 64 -2.31 -8.44 14.65
CA GLU A 64 -3.32 -7.80 13.82
C GLU A 64 -2.73 -7.29 12.50
N LEU A 65 -3.57 -7.18 11.46
CA LEU A 65 -3.14 -6.63 10.18
C LEU A 65 -2.81 -5.14 10.31
N CYS A 66 -1.73 -4.72 9.64
CA CYS A 66 -1.42 -3.31 9.50
C CYS A 66 -2.27 -2.69 8.40
N SER A 67 -3.01 -1.63 8.71
CA SER A 67 -3.83 -0.91 7.72
C SER A 67 -3.00 -0.26 6.60
N GLY A 68 -1.72 0.03 6.84
CA GLY A 68 -0.79 0.49 5.81
C GLY A 68 -0.51 -0.59 4.77
N ASP A 69 -0.25 -1.83 5.21
CA ASP A 69 -0.07 -2.98 4.30
C ASP A 69 -1.37 -3.25 3.53
N MET A 70 -2.52 -3.23 4.23
CA MET A 70 -3.83 -3.40 3.61
C MET A 70 -4.11 -2.36 2.52
N LEU A 71 -3.66 -1.11 2.68
CA LEU A 71 -3.79 -0.08 1.65
C LEU A 71 -2.95 -0.45 0.41
N LEU A 72 -1.70 -0.91 0.60
CA LEU A 72 -0.84 -1.34 -0.50
C LEU A 72 -1.39 -2.61 -1.17
N GLU A 73 -1.95 -3.55 -0.42
CA GLU A 73 -2.64 -4.73 -0.94
C GLU A 73 -3.84 -4.32 -1.81
N ALA A 74 -4.65 -3.36 -1.35
CA ALA A 74 -5.76 -2.83 -2.13
C ALA A 74 -5.29 -2.15 -3.42
N LEU A 75 -4.16 -1.42 -3.36
CA LEU A 75 -3.53 -0.81 -4.54
C LEU A 75 -3.06 -1.88 -5.53
N VAL A 76 -2.31 -2.88 -5.06
CA VAL A 76 -1.82 -4.00 -5.88
C VAL A 76 -2.97 -4.75 -6.54
N ALA A 77 -4.02 -5.08 -5.78
CA ALA A 77 -5.20 -5.77 -6.29
C ALA A 77 -5.91 -4.95 -7.39
N CYS A 78 -6.18 -3.68 -7.11
CA CYS A 78 -6.87 -2.81 -8.06
C CYS A 78 -6.03 -2.59 -9.33
N ALA A 79 -4.76 -2.25 -9.17
CA ALA A 79 -3.86 -1.99 -10.30
C ALA A 79 -3.63 -3.26 -11.15
N GLY A 80 -3.52 -4.43 -10.54
CA GLY A 80 -3.39 -5.70 -11.26
C GLY A 80 -4.63 -6.05 -12.08
N VAL A 81 -5.83 -5.89 -11.50
CA VAL A 81 -7.09 -6.09 -12.25
C VAL A 81 -7.23 -5.07 -13.38
N THR A 82 -6.89 -3.79 -13.13
CA THR A 82 -6.93 -2.76 -14.17
C THR A 82 -5.95 -3.06 -15.30
N LEU A 83 -4.71 -3.47 -15.01
CA LEU A 83 -3.71 -3.84 -16.02
C LEU A 83 -4.26 -4.94 -16.92
N LYS A 84 -4.81 -6.01 -16.34
CA LYS A 84 -5.37 -7.12 -17.12
C LYS A 84 -6.56 -6.67 -17.98
N ALA A 85 -7.44 -5.83 -17.45
CA ALA A 85 -8.57 -5.30 -18.20
C ALA A 85 -8.13 -4.42 -19.39
N VAL A 86 -7.15 -3.53 -19.17
CA VAL A 86 -6.57 -2.69 -20.22
C VAL A 86 -5.85 -3.54 -21.27
N ALA A 87 -5.06 -4.53 -20.85
CA ALA A 87 -4.37 -5.44 -21.77
C ALA A 87 -5.37 -6.16 -22.67
N THR A 88 -6.47 -6.68 -22.10
CA THR A 88 -7.55 -7.29 -22.88
C THR A 88 -8.18 -6.30 -23.86
N ALA A 89 -8.49 -5.08 -23.43
CA ALA A 89 -9.14 -4.07 -24.27
C ALA A 89 -8.25 -3.58 -25.42
N LEU A 90 -6.93 -3.60 -25.24
CA LEU A 90 -5.94 -3.24 -26.26
C LEU A 90 -5.52 -4.43 -27.14
N GLU A 91 -6.08 -5.62 -26.92
CA GLU A 91 -5.61 -6.88 -27.52
C GLU A 91 -4.07 -7.02 -27.36
N PHE A 92 -3.58 -6.69 -26.17
CA PHE A 92 -2.17 -6.77 -25.80
C PHE A 92 -1.84 -8.20 -25.39
N LYS A 93 -0.78 -8.78 -25.96
CA LYS A 93 -0.31 -10.13 -25.62
C LYS A 93 0.41 -10.14 -24.27
N LEU A 94 -0.34 -10.28 -23.19
CA LEU A 94 0.18 -10.40 -21.83
C LEU A 94 0.15 -11.85 -21.35
N GLY A 95 1.33 -12.41 -21.08
CA GLY A 95 1.51 -13.69 -20.39
C GLY A 95 1.32 -13.56 -18.88
N ALA A 96 2.14 -14.25 -18.10
CA ALA A 96 2.13 -14.09 -16.65
C ALA A 96 2.60 -12.68 -16.23
N ALA A 97 1.99 -12.11 -15.20
CA ALA A 97 2.43 -10.81 -14.69
C ALA A 97 2.41 -10.76 -13.16
N THR A 98 3.31 -9.95 -12.61
CA THR A 98 3.37 -9.62 -11.18
C THR A 98 3.17 -8.13 -10.99
N VAL A 99 2.60 -7.78 -9.84
CA VAL A 99 2.47 -6.40 -9.39
C VAL A 99 2.96 -6.31 -7.95
N GLU A 100 3.83 -5.34 -7.69
CA GLU A 100 4.46 -5.11 -6.39
C GLU A 100 4.31 -3.64 -6.00
N ALA A 101 3.93 -3.38 -4.74
CA ALA A 101 3.87 -2.04 -4.19
C ALA A 101 4.77 -1.93 -2.96
N GLU A 102 5.53 -0.85 -2.89
CA GLU A 102 6.27 -0.43 -1.70
C GLU A 102 5.79 0.95 -1.26
N GLY A 103 5.76 1.22 0.06
CA GLY A 103 5.45 2.54 0.57
C GLY A 103 6.27 2.91 1.80
N ASP A 104 6.84 4.12 1.81
CA ASP A 104 7.66 4.60 2.93
C ASP A 104 6.87 5.49 3.87
N LEU A 105 7.02 5.25 5.18
CA LEU A 105 6.36 5.98 6.26
C LEU A 105 7.40 6.58 7.22
N ASP A 106 7.04 7.69 7.86
CA ASP A 106 7.78 8.24 9.00
C ASP A 106 6.90 8.22 10.25
N PHE A 107 7.12 7.23 11.12
CA PHE A 107 6.30 7.05 12.31
C PHE A 107 6.47 8.14 13.39
N ARG A 108 7.45 9.06 13.24
CA ARG A 108 7.57 10.22 14.13
C ARG A 108 6.33 11.10 14.08
N GLY A 109 5.72 11.26 12.90
CA GLY A 109 4.48 12.02 12.73
C GLY A 109 3.33 11.36 13.48
N THR A 110 3.09 10.06 13.21
CA THR A 110 2.00 9.28 13.83
C THR A 110 2.11 9.23 15.36
N LEU A 111 3.33 9.14 15.90
CA LEU A 111 3.55 9.11 17.35
C LEU A 111 3.64 10.50 18.00
N GLY A 112 3.56 11.58 17.22
CA GLY A 112 3.70 12.96 17.71
C GLY A 112 5.09 13.28 18.26
N VAL A 113 6.13 12.61 17.75
CA VAL A 113 7.53 12.82 18.13
C VAL A 113 8.10 14.07 17.47
N ALA A 114 7.77 14.30 16.20
CA ALA A 114 8.23 15.43 15.40
C ALA A 114 7.03 16.06 14.68
N LYS A 115 6.84 17.37 14.82
CA LYS A 115 5.67 18.08 14.25
C LYS A 115 5.78 18.31 12.74
N ASP A 116 7.01 18.33 12.24
CA ASP A 116 7.38 18.50 10.83
C ASP A 116 7.41 17.16 10.07
N ALA A 117 7.41 16.02 10.77
CA ALA A 117 7.32 14.72 10.13
C ALA A 117 5.89 14.49 9.58
N PRO A 118 5.74 14.19 8.27
CA PRO A 118 4.43 13.99 7.67
C PRO A 118 3.76 12.72 8.22
N VAL A 119 2.42 12.76 8.35
CA VAL A 119 1.61 11.58 8.64
C VAL A 119 1.03 11.05 7.33
N GLY A 120 1.27 9.77 7.04
CA GLY A 120 0.91 9.11 5.79
C GLY A 120 2.14 8.70 4.98
N PHE A 121 1.92 8.03 3.85
CA PHE A 121 2.98 7.58 2.96
C PHE A 121 3.72 8.78 2.34
N ARG A 122 5.05 8.77 2.43
CA ARG A 122 5.93 9.78 1.81
C ARG A 122 6.14 9.51 0.33
N ALA A 123 6.21 8.24 -0.03
CA ALA A 123 6.32 7.76 -1.39
C ALA A 123 5.67 6.38 -1.46
N ILE A 124 4.99 6.11 -2.58
CA ILE A 124 4.53 4.78 -2.96
C ILE A 124 5.13 4.49 -4.33
N ARG A 125 5.66 3.28 -4.52
CA ARG A 125 6.26 2.82 -5.77
C ARG A 125 5.53 1.55 -6.18
N LEU A 126 4.95 1.57 -7.38
CA LEU A 126 4.24 0.43 -7.97
C LEU A 126 5.06 -0.09 -9.16
N THR A 127 5.38 -1.37 -9.14
CA THR A 127 6.20 -2.02 -10.18
C THR A 127 5.43 -3.19 -10.78
N PHE A 128 5.41 -3.26 -12.11
CA PHE A 128 4.85 -4.38 -12.84
C PHE A 128 5.96 -5.22 -13.47
N GLY A 129 5.94 -6.53 -13.22
CA GLY A 129 6.71 -7.50 -13.99
C GLY A 129 5.81 -8.09 -15.07
N LEU A 130 6.15 -7.86 -16.34
CA LEU A 130 5.32 -8.28 -17.48
C LEU A 130 6.06 -9.35 -18.30
N ASP A 131 5.42 -10.49 -18.54
CA ASP A 131 5.83 -11.45 -19.55
C ASP A 131 5.14 -11.15 -20.88
N THR A 132 5.88 -10.61 -21.85
CA THR A 132 5.33 -10.18 -23.14
C THR A 132 6.45 -9.96 -24.18
N ASP A 133 6.11 -10.13 -25.46
CA ASP A 133 6.95 -9.82 -26.62
C ASP A 133 6.51 -8.52 -27.34
N GLU A 134 5.53 -7.80 -26.79
CA GLU A 134 5.02 -6.55 -27.37
C GLU A 134 6.08 -5.42 -27.33
N PRO A 135 6.07 -4.51 -28.32
CA PRO A 135 7.04 -3.41 -28.36
C PRO A 135 6.84 -2.42 -27.19
N GLN A 136 7.92 -1.76 -26.78
CA GLN A 136 7.93 -0.84 -25.63
C GLN A 136 6.83 0.23 -25.69
N GLU A 137 6.53 0.77 -26.86
CA GLU A 137 5.46 1.76 -27.03
C GLU A 137 4.08 1.24 -26.57
N ARG A 138 3.80 -0.05 -26.81
CA ARG A 138 2.57 -0.69 -26.34
C ARG A 138 2.61 -0.96 -24.84
N VAL A 139 3.77 -1.30 -24.27
CA VAL A 139 3.97 -1.43 -22.82
C VAL A 139 3.70 -0.08 -22.14
N ASP A 140 4.25 1.01 -22.68
CA ASP A 140 4.04 2.36 -22.14
C ASP A 140 2.56 2.77 -22.20
N ALA A 141 1.87 2.46 -23.30
CA ALA A 141 0.44 2.69 -23.44
C ALA A 141 -0.38 1.88 -22.41
N LEU A 142 -0.04 0.61 -22.22
CA LEU A 142 -0.65 -0.27 -21.22
C LEU A 142 -0.48 0.30 -19.80
N LEU A 143 0.74 0.69 -19.42
CA LEU A 143 1.04 1.25 -18.10
C LEU A 143 0.31 2.58 -17.88
N LYS A 144 0.35 3.49 -18.88
CA LYS A 144 -0.32 4.79 -18.81
C LYS A 144 -1.83 4.66 -18.61
N LEU A 145 -2.46 3.73 -19.33
CA LEU A 145 -3.90 3.49 -19.19
C LEU A 145 -4.24 2.77 -17.88
N THR A 146 -3.35 1.88 -17.42
CA THR A 146 -3.49 1.23 -16.11
C THR A 146 -3.45 2.25 -14.98
N GLU A 147 -2.48 3.16 -14.99
CA GLU A 147 -2.38 4.25 -14.03
C GLU A 147 -3.64 5.13 -14.05
N ARG A 148 -4.07 5.52 -15.26
CA ARG A 148 -5.24 6.40 -15.46
C ARG A 148 -6.54 5.78 -14.93
N TYR A 149 -6.74 4.48 -15.12
CA TYR A 149 -8.01 3.81 -14.81
C TYR A 149 -8.01 3.05 -13.48
N CYS A 150 -6.87 2.95 -12.79
CA CYS A 150 -6.80 2.34 -11.47
C CYS A 150 -7.44 3.28 -10.42
N VAL A 151 -8.63 2.92 -9.95
CA VAL A 151 -9.40 3.73 -8.98
C VAL A 151 -8.61 3.98 -7.70
N VAL A 152 -7.93 2.96 -7.16
CA VAL A 152 -7.14 3.11 -5.92
C VAL A 152 -5.93 4.01 -6.13
N PHE A 153 -5.20 3.85 -7.24
CA PHE A 153 -4.09 4.74 -7.58
C PHE A 153 -4.55 6.19 -7.69
N GLN A 154 -5.65 6.44 -8.41
CA GLN A 154 -6.19 7.79 -8.58
C GLN A 154 -6.72 8.40 -7.27
N THR A 155 -7.31 7.59 -6.38
CA THR A 155 -7.76 8.05 -5.05
C THR A 155 -6.58 8.47 -4.16
N ILE A 156 -5.42 7.80 -4.30
CA ILE A 156 -4.19 8.15 -3.59
C ILE A 156 -3.54 9.40 -4.21
N ASN A 157 -3.49 9.47 -5.54
CA ASN A 157 -2.85 10.56 -6.28
C ASN A 157 -3.66 11.87 -6.19
N THR A 158 -4.99 11.77 -6.16
CA THR A 158 -5.90 12.91 -6.07
C THR A 158 -6.72 12.79 -4.80
N ARG A 159 -6.48 13.71 -3.86
CA ARG A 159 -7.22 13.77 -2.60
C ARG A 159 -8.73 13.95 -2.86
N PRO A 160 -9.59 12.99 -2.47
CA PRO A 160 -11.04 13.20 -2.49
C PRO A 160 -11.44 14.15 -1.34
N GLU A 161 -12.68 14.64 -1.36
CA GLU A 161 -13.24 15.31 -0.19
C GLU A 161 -13.30 14.33 0.98
N LEU A 162 -12.76 14.73 2.14
CA LEU A 162 -12.69 13.90 3.34
C LEU A 162 -13.39 14.63 4.48
N THR A 163 -14.37 13.97 5.09
CA THR A 163 -15.10 14.46 6.26
C THR A 163 -14.90 13.51 7.43
N VAL A 164 -14.66 14.06 8.62
CA VAL A 164 -14.55 13.30 9.87
C VAL A 164 -15.64 13.78 10.82
N SER A 165 -16.47 12.84 11.28
CA SER A 165 -17.57 13.12 12.21
C SER A 165 -17.67 12.05 13.28
N ALA A 166 -18.19 12.41 14.45
CA ALA A 166 -18.56 11.47 15.50
C ALA A 166 -20.08 11.50 15.70
N GLN A 167 -20.70 10.32 15.76
CA GLN A 167 -22.06 10.14 16.25
C GLN A 167 -21.99 9.53 17.65
N ARG A 168 -22.80 10.06 18.57
CA ARG A 168 -22.84 9.66 19.97
C ARG A 168 -24.17 9.00 20.28
#